data_AF-A0A2D8LNM9-F1
#
_entry.id   AF-A0A2D8LNM9-F1
#
_cell.length_a   1.000
_cell.length_b   1.000
_cell.length_c   1.000
_cell.angle_alpha   90.00
_cell.angle_beta   90.00
_cell.angle_gamma   90.00
#
_symmetry.space_group_name_H-M   'P 1'
#
loop_
_entity.id
_entity.type
_entity.pdbx_description
1 polymer ?
#
loop_
_entity_poly.entity_id
_entity_poly.type
_entity_poly.pdbx_seq_one_letter_code
_entity_poly.pdbx_strand_id
1 'polypeptide(L)'
;MEIDYNHLLNSVINSIENHEITFRQLEKEIKHFLVFSVEEPSPFLGEPAIIVNFHFNGFRKHLNEINKWHFKFYMYSKDRGVRFLGRHEYYPELIKSLYEKIQDIARVEQTMRVINS
;
A
#
# COMPACT_ATOMS: atom_id res chain seq x y z
N MET A 1 -21.86 4.13 8.03
CA MET A 1 -20.55 4.11 8.69
C MET A 1 -19.50 3.95 7.61
N GLU A 2 -18.53 4.86 7.55
CA GLU A 2 -17.38 4.75 6.66
C GLU A 2 -16.40 3.72 7.25
N ILE A 3 -15.86 2.82 6.43
CA ILE A 3 -14.95 1.77 6.89
C ILE A 3 -13.56 2.39 7.12
N ASP A 4 -13.03 2.25 8.34
CA ASP A 4 -11.67 2.70 8.67
C ASP A 4 -10.63 1.65 8.25
N TYR A 5 -10.25 1.69 6.98
CA TYR A 5 -9.23 0.79 6.42
C TYR A 5 -7.85 0.96 7.06
N ASN A 6 -7.54 2.14 7.61
CA ASN A 6 -6.27 2.39 8.27
C ASN A 6 -6.19 1.59 9.58
N HIS A 7 -7.26 1.60 10.37
CA HIS A 7 -7.37 0.76 11.57
C HIS A 7 -7.30 -0.74 11.23
N LEU A 8 -7.98 -1.17 10.17
CA LEU A 8 -7.95 -2.58 9.73
C LEU A 8 -6.54 -3.02 9.30
N LEU A 9 -5.83 -2.20 8.51
CA LEU A 9 -4.45 -2.50 8.13
C LEU A 9 -3.52 -2.56 9.35
N ASN A 10 -3.62 -1.61 10.26
CA ASN A 10 -2.83 -1.63 11.50
C ASN A 10 -3.09 -2.93 12.28
N SER A 11 -4.34 -3.36 12.39
CA SER A 11 -4.70 -4.62 13.06
C SER A 11 -4.04 -5.83 12.40
N VAL A 12 -4.07 -5.92 11.06
CA VAL A 12 -3.40 -6.99 10.31
C VAL A 12 -1.90 -6.95 10.56
N ILE A 13 -1.25 -5.79 10.39
CA ILE A 13 0.20 -5.67 10.57
C ILE A 13 0.63 -6.01 12.00
N ASN A 14 -0.09 -5.52 13.01
CA ASN A 14 0.21 -5.85 14.40
C ASN A 14 0.03 -7.34 14.71
N SER A 15 -0.86 -8.06 14.01
CA SER A 15 -1.03 -9.50 14.20
C SER A 15 0.16 -10.32 13.68
N ILE A 16 0.94 -9.77 12.74
CA ILE A 16 2.06 -10.46 12.10
C ILE A 16 3.43 -9.87 12.43
N GLU A 17 3.50 -8.70 13.09
CA GLU A 17 4.77 -7.99 13.31
C GLU A 17 5.80 -8.81 14.11
N ASN A 18 5.35 -9.70 14.99
CA ASN A 18 6.21 -10.59 15.78
C ASN A 18 6.67 -11.85 15.01
N HIS A 19 6.11 -12.09 13.82
CA HIS A 19 6.48 -13.18 12.92
C HIS A 19 7.40 -12.63 11.82
N GLU A 20 8.67 -12.37 12.16
CA GLU A 20 9.61 -11.62 11.31
C GLU A 20 9.72 -12.14 9.87
N ILE A 21 9.75 -13.46 9.69
CA ILE A 21 9.82 -14.08 8.35
C ILE A 21 8.56 -13.76 7.55
N THR A 22 7.38 -13.99 8.12
CA THR A 22 6.07 -13.71 7.50
C THR A 22 5.94 -12.23 7.17
N PHE A 23 6.31 -11.34 8.09
CA PHE A 23 6.24 -9.90 7.89
C PHE A 23 7.14 -9.44 6.73
N ARG A 24 8.40 -9.90 6.71
CA ARG A 24 9.35 -9.57 5.63
C ARG A 24 8.91 -10.13 4.27
N GLN A 25 8.34 -11.33 4.25
CA GLN A 25 7.80 -11.94 3.03
C GLN A 25 6.62 -11.14 2.49
N LEU A 26 5.66 -10.79 3.34
CA LEU A 26 4.53 -9.94 2.97
C LEU A 26 5.01 -8.61 2.41
N GLU A 27 5.89 -7.90 3.14
CA GLU A 27 6.41 -6.60 2.70
C GLU A 27 7.12 -6.71 1.34
N LYS A 28 7.92 -7.77 1.13
CA LYS A 28 8.59 -8.03 -0.14
C LYS A 28 7.61 -8.28 -1.29
N GLU A 29 6.57 -9.07 -1.05
CA GLU A 29 5.58 -9.44 -2.07
C GLU A 29 4.77 -8.24 -2.55
N ILE A 30 4.41 -7.35 -1.62
CA ILE A 30 3.59 -6.17 -1.95
C ILE A 30 4.44 -4.92 -2.24
N LYS A 31 5.77 -5.00 -2.11
CA LYS A 31 6.66 -3.88 -2.45
C LYS A 31 6.50 -3.53 -3.93
N HIS A 32 6.37 -2.25 -4.23
CA HIS A 32 6.10 -1.72 -5.56
C HIS A 32 4.75 -2.14 -6.17
N PHE A 33 3.85 -2.74 -5.37
CA PHE A 33 2.48 -2.99 -5.81
C PHE A 33 1.81 -1.68 -6.25
N LEU A 34 1.26 -1.69 -7.47
CA LEU A 34 0.46 -0.58 -8.00
C LEU A 34 -0.87 -0.57 -7.25
N VAL A 35 -1.06 0.45 -6.44
CA VAL A 35 -2.22 0.61 -5.57
C VAL A 35 -3.34 1.33 -6.30
N PHE A 36 -2.99 2.36 -7.07
CA PHE A 36 -3.93 3.26 -7.70
C PHE A 36 -3.27 4.00 -8.87
N SER A 37 -4.06 4.42 -9.85
CA SER A 37 -3.60 5.21 -10.99
C SER A 37 -4.61 6.29 -11.28
N VAL A 38 -4.11 7.49 -11.58
CA VAL A 38 -4.93 8.65 -11.94
C VAL A 38 -4.41 9.28 -13.21
N GLU A 39 -5.33 9.89 -13.96
CA GLU A 39 -4.98 10.78 -15.05
C GLU A 39 -4.93 12.21 -14.51
N GLU A 40 -3.81 12.89 -14.72
CA GLU A 40 -3.61 14.28 -14.31
C GLU A 40 -3.22 15.14 -15.52
N PRO A 41 -3.55 16.44 -15.52
CA PRO A 41 -3.06 17.36 -16.54
C PRO A 41 -1.53 17.32 -16.65
N SER A 42 -1.02 17.38 -17.89
CA SER A 42 0.41 17.51 -18.11
C SER A 42 0.93 18.82 -17.49
N PRO A 43 2.11 18.81 -16.86
CA PRO A 43 2.77 20.04 -16.46
C PRO A 43 3.24 20.88 -17.67
N PHE A 44 3.24 20.32 -18.88
CA PHE A 44 3.64 20.98 -20.12
C PHE A 44 2.40 21.43 -20.91
N LEU A 45 2.36 22.72 -21.24
CA LEU A 45 1.22 23.31 -21.95
C LEU A 45 1.08 22.72 -23.35
N GLY A 46 -0.13 22.26 -23.68
CA GLY A 46 -0.45 21.69 -25.00
C GLY A 46 -0.13 20.20 -25.14
N GLU A 47 0.39 19.56 -24.10
CA GLU A 47 0.60 18.12 -24.05
C GLU A 47 -0.64 17.36 -23.53
N PRO A 48 -0.82 16.08 -23.91
CA PRO A 48 -1.90 15.26 -23.39
C PRO A 48 -1.75 15.02 -21.87
N ALA A 49 -2.84 14.67 -21.21
CA ALA A 49 -2.79 14.28 -19.79
C ALA A 49 -1.84 13.09 -19.56
N ILE A 50 -1.29 13.02 -18.35
CA ILE A 50 -0.31 12.02 -17.94
C ILE A 50 -0.94 11.04 -16.94
N ILE A 51 -0.45 9.81 -16.93
CA ILE A 51 -0.85 8.80 -15.93
C ILE A 51 0.13 8.87 -14.76
N VAL A 52 -0.41 9.10 -13.56
CA VAL A 52 0.33 9.05 -12.31
C VAL A 52 -0.06 7.78 -11.56
N ASN A 53 0.93 6.92 -11.34
CA ASN A 53 0.79 5.64 -10.67
C ASN A 53 1.25 5.73 -9.23
N PHE A 54 0.45 5.24 -8.30
CA PHE A 54 0.77 5.20 -6.88
C PHE A 54 1.12 3.78 -6.47
N HIS A 55 2.28 3.64 -5.83
CA HIS A 55 2.82 2.35 -5.45
C HIS A 55 3.09 2.30 -3.95
N PHE A 56 2.92 1.12 -3.37
CA PHE A 56 3.36 0.83 -2.02
C PHE A 56 4.87 0.60 -1.97
N ASN A 57 5.55 1.12 -0.94
CA ASN A 57 6.99 0.94 -0.76
C ASN A 57 7.37 0.13 0.47
N GLY A 58 6.58 0.21 1.54
CA GLY A 58 6.90 -0.48 2.78
C GLY A 58 6.19 0.08 4.01
N PHE A 59 6.32 -0.66 5.10
CA PHE A 59 5.77 -0.33 6.40
C PHE A 59 6.79 0.48 7.23
N ARG A 60 6.29 1.32 8.13
CA ARG A 60 7.14 2.03 9.10
C ARG A 60 6.41 2.17 10.43
N LYS A 61 6.98 1.63 11.50
CA LYS A 61 6.43 1.79 12.84
C LYS A 61 6.42 3.28 13.26
N HIS A 62 5.35 3.71 13.91
CA HIS A 62 5.25 5.06 14.48
C HIS A 62 6.24 5.16 15.65
N LEU A 63 6.94 6.29 15.77
CA LEU A 63 7.99 6.45 16.78
C LEU A 63 7.40 6.57 18.20
N ASN A 64 6.21 7.16 18.33
CA ASN A 64 5.64 7.55 19.62
C ASN A 64 4.34 6.81 19.99
N GLU A 65 3.80 5.98 19.10
CA GLU A 65 2.51 5.32 19.31
C GLU A 65 2.68 3.82 19.12
N ILE A 66 2.44 3.06 20.18
CA ILE A 66 2.50 1.60 20.16
C ILE A 66 1.38 1.10 19.24
N ASN A 67 1.64 0.03 18.48
CA ASN A 67 0.70 -0.59 17.53
C ASN A 67 0.25 0.32 16.39
N LYS A 68 0.95 1.43 16.14
CA LYS A 68 0.69 2.29 14.99
C LYS A 68 1.78 2.15 13.94
N TRP A 69 1.33 1.95 12.71
CA TRP A 69 2.13 1.79 11.52
C TRP A 69 1.74 2.85 10.50
N HIS A 70 2.76 3.33 9.80
CA HIS A 70 2.64 4.14 8.59
C HIS A 70 2.91 3.28 7.36
N PHE A 71 2.17 3.57 6.31
CA PHE A 71 2.29 2.94 5.01
C PHE A 71 2.97 3.94 4.08
N LYS A 72 4.16 3.59 3.57
CA LYS A 72 4.91 4.47 2.67
C LYS A 72 4.47 4.22 1.25
N PHE A 73 4.11 5.29 0.56
CA PHE A 73 3.78 5.26 -0.86
C PHE A 73 4.71 6.17 -1.65
N TYR A 74 4.86 5.88 -2.93
CA TYR A 74 5.44 6.80 -3.89
C TYR A 74 4.55 6.88 -5.12
N MET A 75 4.55 8.03 -5.76
CA MET A 75 4.00 8.20 -7.10
C MET A 75 5.10 8.06 -8.14
N TYR A 76 4.72 7.55 -9.30
CA TYR A 76 5.55 7.46 -10.49
C TYR A 76 4.76 7.89 -11.71
N SER A 77 5.32 8.77 -12.52
CA SER A 77 4.93 8.92 -13.92
C SER A 77 6.18 9.03 -14.78
N LYS A 78 6.05 8.74 -16.08
CA LYS A 78 7.16 8.87 -17.02
C LYS A 78 7.71 10.30 -17.04
N ASP A 79 6.83 11.28 -16.97
CA ASP A 79 7.15 12.70 -17.15
C ASP A 79 7.63 13.37 -15.85
N ARG A 80 7.19 12.89 -14.68
CA ARG A 80 7.56 13.48 -13.37
C ARG A 80 8.57 12.64 -12.58
N GLY A 81 8.88 11.43 -13.04
CA GLY A 81 9.75 10.50 -12.32
C GLY A 81 9.11 9.96 -11.03
N VAL A 82 9.95 9.56 -10.07
CA VAL A 82 9.51 8.97 -8.79
C VAL A 82 9.50 10.03 -7.70
N ARG A 83 8.40 10.13 -6.94
CA ARG A 83 8.28 11.00 -5.77
C ARG A 83 7.60 10.29 -4.61
N PHE A 84 8.23 10.27 -3.44
CA PHE A 84 7.62 9.72 -2.22
C PHE A 84 6.54 10.66 -1.68
N LEU A 85 5.41 10.09 -1.27
CA LEU A 85 4.32 10.87 -0.69
C LEU A 85 4.66 11.35 0.71
N GLY A 86 4.32 12.61 0.98
CA GLY A 86 4.42 13.21 2.31
C GLY A 86 3.29 12.81 3.24
N ARG A 87 3.41 13.08 4.55
CA ARG A 87 2.37 12.80 5.55
C ARG A 87 1.05 13.57 5.32
N HIS A 88 1.10 14.67 4.55
CA HIS A 88 -0.05 15.54 4.27
C HIS A 88 -0.79 15.18 2.98
N GLU A 89 -0.26 14.24 2.20
CA GLU A 89 -0.87 13.78 0.94
C GLU A 89 -1.70 12.54 1.23
N TYR A 90 -2.96 12.75 1.60
CA TYR A 90 -3.87 11.66 1.96
C TYR A 90 -4.76 11.28 0.77
N TYR A 91 -4.60 10.04 0.32
CA TYR A 91 -5.47 9.40 -0.66
C TYR A 91 -6.10 8.18 0.03
N PRO A 92 -7.35 8.28 0.53
CA PRO A 92 -8.02 7.18 1.24
C PRO A 92 -8.00 5.86 0.46
N GLU A 93 -8.07 5.94 -0.87
CA GLU A 93 -8.07 4.83 -1.80
C GLU A 93 -6.79 3.99 -1.69
N LEU A 94 -5.65 4.61 -1.37
CA LEU A 94 -4.39 3.88 -1.26
C LEU A 94 -4.39 2.87 -0.10
N ILE A 95 -4.96 3.28 1.03
CA ILE A 95 -5.06 2.45 2.22
C ILE A 95 -6.05 1.30 1.97
N LYS A 96 -7.19 1.61 1.34
CA LYS A 96 -8.18 0.60 0.96
C LYS A 96 -7.60 -0.45 0.01
N SER A 97 -6.99 -0.04 -1.10
CA SER A 97 -6.47 -0.98 -2.10
C SER A 97 -5.28 -1.80 -1.56
N LEU A 98 -4.46 -1.22 -0.68
CA LEU A 98 -3.42 -1.98 0.03
C LEU A 98 -4.03 -3.03 0.96
N TYR A 99 -5.08 -2.69 1.71
CA TYR A 99 -5.81 -3.64 2.56
C TYR A 99 -6.37 -4.80 1.76
N GLU A 100 -7.10 -4.52 0.68
CA GLU A 100 -7.69 -5.52 -0.21
C GLU A 100 -6.62 -6.46 -0.77
N LYS A 101 -5.48 -5.91 -1.23
CA LYS A 101 -4.36 -6.72 -1.73
C LYS A 101 -3.80 -7.68 -0.67
N ILE A 102 -3.62 -7.22 0.56
CA ILE A 102 -3.12 -8.07 1.66
C ILE A 102 -4.14 -9.17 1.99
N GLN A 103 -5.44 -8.85 1.99
CA GLN A 103 -6.49 -9.85 2.20
C GLN A 103 -6.50 -10.92 1.10
N ASP A 104 -6.29 -10.53 -0.16
CA ASP A 104 -6.25 -11.47 -1.27
C ASP A 104 -5.05 -12.42 -1.18
N ILE A 105 -3.87 -11.93 -0.78
CA ILE A 105 -2.70 -12.78 -0.52
C ILE A 105 -3.02 -13.81 0.58
N ALA A 106 -3.59 -13.36 1.69
CA ALA A 106 -3.96 -14.23 2.80
C ALA A 106 -4.98 -15.31 2.39
N ARG A 107 -5.99 -14.95 1.57
CA ARG A 107 -6.98 -15.89 1.03
C ARG A 107 -6.34 -16.95 0.15
N VAL A 108 -5.45 -16.55 -0.77
CA VAL A 108 -4.75 -17.47 -1.67
C VAL A 108 -3.94 -18.48 -0.86
N GLU A 109 -3.19 -18.03 0.15
CA GLU A 109 -2.44 -18.95 1.03
C GLU A 109 -3.35 -19.94 1.75
N GLN A 110 -4.48 -19.46 2.30
CA GLN A 110 -5.44 -20.32 2.99
C GLN A 110 -6.03 -21.37 2.06
N THR A 111 -6.46 -20.97 0.85
CA THR A 111 -6.99 -21.90 -0.16
C THR A 111 -5.96 -22.95 -0.53
N MET A 112 -4.70 -22.56 -0.74
CA MET A 112 -3.63 -23.51 -1.06
C MET A 112 -3.36 -24.50 0.07
N ARG A 113 -3.48 -24.10 1.35
CA ARG A 113 -3.36 -25.03 2.48
C ARG A 113 -4.48 -26.07 2.50
N VAL A 114 -5.72 -25.68 2.19
CA VAL A 114 -6.87 -26.60 2.15
C VAL A 114 -6.77 -27.63 1.02
N ILE A 115 -6.24 -27.24 -0.15
CA ILE A 115 -6.07 -28.18 -1.27
C ILE A 115 -4.97 -29.22 -0.97
N ASN A 116 -3.93 -28.84 -0.23
CA ASN A 116 -2.77 -29.69 0.07
C ASN A 116 -2.88 -30.45 1.40
N SER A 117 -4.01 -30.37 2.10
CA SER A 117 -4.32 -31.08 3.35
C SER A 117 -5.26 -32.24 3.10
#